data_AF-C1H138-F1
#
_entry.id   AF-C1H138-F1
#
_cell.length_a   1.000
_cell.length_b   1.000
_cell.length_c   1.000
_cell.angle_alpha   90.00
_cell.angle_beta   90.00
_cell.angle_gamma   90.00
#
_symmetry.space_group_name_H-M   'P 1'
#
loop_
_entity.id
_entity.type
_entity.pdbx_description
1 polymer ?
#
loop_
_entity_poly.entity_id
_entity_poly.type
_entity_poly.pdbx_seq_one_letter_code
_entity_poly.pdbx_strand_id
1 'polypeptide(L)'
;MSSEGDTDCELLWDDETKPLVSIDQALKDDKLKRDKTWGFVVYRCSYKDEDAWKNMLDLIRCHMEDYLTAAGGGDLWAQHELIAIDNKAQFDGASSHVVRDHFNHWVQEEMAKLPKLPESEREEEDVLRKNIISETRYNFCLFIDDICLESVEHMTEPVVKLLCRGWGPLPVNKRAYTVHPNFEDGNTANENEDVGWRYIEVLSCFQFYDKLHEPRRWRVHYARPPYWPYQNVHGVPGFWRKMEEEDTARTTE
;
A
#
# COMPACT_ATOMS: atom_id res chain seq x y z
N MET A 1 1.45 36.18 -21.69
CA MET A 1 2.52 35.18 -21.85
C MET A 1 2.11 33.99 -21.02
N SER A 2 2.06 32.83 -21.65
CA SER A 2 1.33 31.63 -21.22
C SER A 2 1.82 31.08 -19.87
N SER A 3 0.89 30.40 -19.18
CA SER A 3 1.10 29.62 -17.98
C SER A 3 2.11 28.49 -18.22
N GLU A 4 3.34 28.68 -17.76
CA GLU A 4 4.35 27.64 -17.61
C GLU A 4 4.34 27.24 -16.14
N GLY A 5 3.80 26.06 -15.82
CA GLY A 5 3.80 25.60 -14.43
C GLY A 5 3.23 24.23 -14.12
N ASP A 6 2.70 23.49 -15.10
CA ASP A 6 1.99 22.23 -14.81
C ASP A 6 2.74 20.96 -15.27
N THR A 7 4.03 21.07 -15.61
CA THR A 7 4.76 19.98 -16.27
C THR A 7 5.65 19.12 -15.35
N ASP A 8 5.66 19.37 -14.04
CA ASP A 8 6.60 18.66 -13.14
C ASP A 8 6.01 17.39 -12.50
N CYS A 9 4.71 17.13 -12.64
CA CYS A 9 4.13 15.87 -12.14
C CYS A 9 4.21 14.70 -13.11
N GLU A 10 4.24 14.96 -14.42
CA GLU A 10 4.22 13.87 -15.41
C GLU A 10 5.62 13.26 -15.65
N LEU A 11 6.70 13.98 -15.35
CA LEU A 11 8.07 13.54 -15.72
C LEU A 11 8.71 12.53 -14.75
N LEU A 12 8.10 12.24 -13.60
CA LEU A 12 8.60 11.19 -12.68
C LEU A 12 8.04 9.80 -12.97
N TRP A 13 7.15 9.64 -13.96
CA TRP A 13 6.39 8.40 -14.16
C TRP A 13 6.73 7.64 -15.45
N ASP A 14 7.91 7.91 -16.03
CA ASP A 14 8.42 7.35 -17.29
C ASP A 14 8.93 5.90 -17.15
N ASP A 15 8.10 4.99 -16.64
CA ASP A 15 8.43 3.56 -16.56
C ASP A 15 8.11 2.86 -17.90
N GLU A 16 9.14 2.30 -18.53
CA GLU A 16 9.07 1.57 -19.79
C GLU A 16 8.30 0.24 -19.70
N THR A 17 7.98 -0.27 -18.50
CA THR A 17 7.11 -1.45 -18.41
C THR A 17 5.72 -1.10 -18.85
N LYS A 18 5.30 -1.67 -19.99
CA LYS A 18 3.91 -1.63 -20.44
C LYS A 18 2.99 -2.06 -19.29
N PRO A 19 1.92 -1.31 -19.01
CA PRO A 19 0.96 -1.68 -17.99
C PRO A 19 0.50 -3.13 -18.15
N LEU A 20 0.20 -3.80 -17.04
CA LEU A 20 -0.36 -5.16 -16.96
C LEU A 20 0.60 -6.32 -17.25
N VAL A 21 1.75 -6.08 -17.88
CA VAL A 21 2.68 -7.19 -18.25
C VAL A 21 3.12 -7.97 -17.03
N SER A 22 3.37 -7.27 -15.91
CA SER A 22 3.79 -7.89 -14.66
C SER A 22 2.68 -8.73 -14.04
N ILE A 23 1.45 -8.22 -14.04
CA ILE A 23 0.27 -8.92 -13.53
C ILE A 23 -0.02 -10.17 -14.38
N ASP A 24 -0.04 -10.05 -15.71
CA ASP A 24 -0.25 -11.19 -16.63
C ASP A 24 0.81 -12.28 -16.39
N GLN A 25 2.07 -11.89 -16.24
CA GLN A 25 3.14 -12.84 -16.00
C GLN A 25 3.03 -13.53 -14.64
N ALA A 26 2.60 -12.82 -13.59
CA ALA A 26 2.37 -13.39 -12.27
C ALA A 26 1.20 -14.38 -12.27
N LEU A 27 0.16 -14.11 -13.05
CA LEU A 27 -1.05 -14.92 -13.13
C LEU A 27 -0.91 -16.20 -13.96
N LYS A 28 0.15 -16.34 -14.77
CA LYS A 28 0.41 -17.59 -15.50
C LYS A 28 0.53 -18.76 -14.54
N ASP A 29 -0.26 -19.79 -14.83
CA ASP A 29 -0.20 -21.08 -14.14
C ASP A 29 1.22 -21.64 -14.17
N ASP A 30 1.63 -22.22 -13.05
CA ASP A 30 2.87 -22.97 -12.93
C ASP A 30 2.66 -24.27 -12.15
N LYS A 31 3.75 -24.98 -11.84
CA LYS A 31 3.68 -26.25 -11.12
C LYS A 31 3.22 -26.12 -9.66
N LEU A 32 3.33 -24.93 -9.07
CA LEU A 32 2.95 -24.67 -7.68
C LEU A 32 1.54 -24.12 -7.55
N LYS A 33 1.12 -23.23 -8.45
CA LYS A 33 -0.17 -22.56 -8.31
C LYS A 33 -0.87 -22.41 -9.65
N ARG A 34 -2.12 -22.86 -9.67
CA ARG A 34 -3.09 -22.64 -10.75
C ARG A 34 -4.14 -21.63 -10.30
N ASP A 35 -4.84 -21.04 -11.27
CA ASP A 35 -5.96 -20.12 -11.02
C ASP A 35 -5.55 -19.02 -10.02
N LYS A 36 -4.36 -18.44 -10.28
CA LYS A 36 -3.75 -17.49 -9.35
C LYS A 36 -4.64 -16.26 -9.20
N THR A 37 -4.67 -15.69 -8.00
CA THR A 37 -5.36 -14.43 -7.74
C THR A 37 -4.36 -13.30 -7.57
N TRP A 38 -4.78 -12.08 -7.94
CA TRP A 38 -4.04 -10.84 -7.75
C TRP A 38 -4.92 -9.80 -7.05
N GLY A 39 -4.31 -8.76 -6.51
CA GLY A 39 -4.99 -7.75 -5.69
C GLY A 39 -4.38 -7.65 -4.29
N PHE A 40 -4.68 -6.56 -3.60
CA PHE A 40 -4.11 -6.27 -2.28
C PHE A 40 -4.79 -7.05 -1.15
N VAL A 41 -4.01 -7.29 -0.09
CA VAL A 41 -4.55 -7.49 1.26
C VAL A 41 -4.70 -6.12 1.92
N VAL A 42 -5.84 -5.84 2.52
CA VAL A 42 -6.18 -4.55 3.14
C VAL A 42 -6.50 -4.77 4.63
N TYR A 43 -5.79 -4.08 5.51
CA TYR A 43 -6.00 -4.13 6.94
C TYR A 43 -6.86 -2.98 7.41
N ARG A 44 -7.95 -3.30 8.10
CA ARG A 44 -8.76 -2.31 8.79
C ARG A 44 -8.12 -1.97 10.14
N CYS A 45 -7.59 -0.74 10.26
CA CYS A 45 -6.94 -0.26 11.48
C CYS A 45 -7.73 0.83 12.20
N SER A 46 -8.87 1.24 11.63
CA SER A 46 -9.84 2.12 12.27
C SER A 46 -11.27 1.58 12.17
N TYR A 47 -11.99 1.75 13.27
CA TYR A 47 -13.38 1.29 13.46
C TYR A 47 -14.30 2.45 13.87
N LYS A 48 -13.88 3.70 13.61
CA LYS A 48 -14.62 4.90 14.01
C LYS A 48 -15.76 5.24 13.05
N ASP A 49 -15.61 4.87 11.78
CA ASP A 49 -16.57 5.17 10.73
C ASP A 49 -16.74 3.93 9.82
N GLU A 50 -17.95 3.36 9.83
CA GLU A 50 -18.28 2.20 8.99
C GLU A 50 -18.57 2.57 7.54
N ASP A 51 -19.11 3.77 7.31
CA ASP A 51 -19.54 4.17 5.97
C ASP A 51 -18.33 4.68 5.18
N ALA A 52 -17.43 5.43 5.82
CA ALA A 52 -16.13 5.77 5.22
C ALA A 52 -15.30 4.52 4.93
N TRP A 53 -15.32 3.51 5.80
CA TRP A 53 -14.63 2.24 5.56
C TRP A 53 -15.15 1.51 4.31
N LYS A 54 -16.48 1.37 4.19
CA LYS A 54 -17.08 0.73 3.01
C LYS A 54 -16.79 1.53 1.75
N ASN A 55 -16.93 2.86 1.81
CA ASN A 55 -16.62 3.74 0.70
C ASN A 55 -15.15 3.58 0.26
N MET A 56 -14.22 3.50 1.21
CA MET A 56 -12.80 3.28 0.91
C MET A 56 -12.56 1.96 0.16
N LEU A 57 -13.20 0.87 0.59
CA LEU A 57 -13.10 -0.41 -0.11
C LEU A 57 -13.72 -0.36 -1.51
N ASP A 58 -14.86 0.32 -1.65
CA ASP A 58 -15.53 0.51 -2.94
C ASP A 58 -14.68 1.34 -3.90
N LEU A 59 -14.10 2.46 -3.44
CA LEU A 59 -13.18 3.28 -4.22
C LEU A 59 -11.97 2.47 -4.71
N ILE A 60 -11.32 1.70 -3.84
CA ILE A 60 -10.19 0.84 -4.24
C ILE A 60 -10.62 -0.12 -5.35
N ARG A 61 -11.75 -0.82 -5.19
CA ARG A 61 -12.24 -1.78 -6.19
C ARG A 61 -12.59 -1.11 -7.51
N CYS A 62 -13.45 -0.09 -7.49
CA CYS A 62 -13.93 0.61 -8.68
C CYS A 62 -12.75 1.14 -9.51
N HIS A 63 -11.79 1.83 -8.88
CA HIS A 63 -10.67 2.40 -9.61
C HIS A 63 -9.68 1.36 -10.13
N MET A 64 -9.49 0.25 -9.40
CA MET A 64 -8.69 -0.86 -9.93
C MET A 64 -9.36 -1.51 -11.15
N GLU A 65 -10.69 -1.68 -11.14
CA GLU A 65 -11.45 -2.22 -12.28
C GLU A 65 -11.44 -1.28 -13.49
N ASP A 66 -11.68 0.01 -13.27
CA ASP A 66 -11.72 1.03 -14.32
C ASP A 66 -10.36 1.14 -15.02
N TYR A 67 -9.27 1.20 -14.25
CA TYR A 67 -7.92 1.28 -14.81
C TYR A 67 -7.58 0.01 -15.60
N LEU A 68 -7.90 -1.16 -15.05
CA LEU A 68 -7.65 -2.43 -15.71
C LEU A 68 -8.42 -2.54 -17.04
N THR A 69 -9.68 -2.11 -17.04
CA THR A 69 -10.53 -2.09 -18.24
C THR A 69 -9.96 -1.12 -19.28
N ALA A 70 -9.55 0.07 -18.87
CA ALA A 70 -8.93 1.07 -19.74
C ALA A 70 -7.58 0.59 -20.32
N ALA A 71 -6.82 -0.19 -19.57
CA ALA A 71 -5.57 -0.80 -20.01
C ALA A 71 -5.75 -2.06 -20.89
N GLY A 72 -7.00 -2.48 -21.15
CA GLY A 72 -7.33 -3.64 -21.99
C GLY A 72 -7.19 -4.99 -21.28
N GLY A 73 -7.07 -4.99 -19.95
CA GLY A 73 -6.90 -6.19 -19.12
C GLY A 73 -8.18 -6.70 -18.46
N GLY A 74 -9.36 -6.37 -18.99
CA GLY A 74 -10.64 -6.68 -18.33
C GLY A 74 -10.83 -8.15 -17.94
N ASP A 75 -10.28 -9.08 -18.72
CA ASP A 75 -10.33 -10.52 -18.42
C ASP A 75 -9.58 -10.89 -17.13
N LEU A 76 -8.59 -10.10 -16.72
CA LEU A 76 -7.84 -10.32 -15.48
C LEU A 76 -8.69 -9.99 -14.24
N TRP A 77 -9.77 -9.21 -14.38
CA TRP A 77 -10.65 -8.87 -13.25
C TRP A 77 -11.28 -10.10 -12.60
N ALA A 78 -11.54 -11.15 -13.37
CA ALA A 78 -12.07 -12.41 -12.86
C ALA A 78 -11.13 -13.10 -11.84
N GLN A 79 -9.83 -12.78 -11.86
CA GLN A 79 -8.82 -13.26 -10.92
C GLN A 79 -8.47 -12.22 -9.84
N HIS A 80 -9.10 -11.04 -9.87
CA HIS A 80 -8.87 -10.02 -8.86
C HIS A 80 -9.55 -10.39 -7.54
N GLU A 81 -8.82 -10.25 -6.44
CA GLU A 81 -9.29 -10.49 -5.09
C GLU A 81 -8.68 -9.49 -4.12
N LEU A 82 -9.53 -8.60 -3.60
CA LEU A 82 -9.22 -7.69 -2.50
C LEU A 82 -9.55 -8.35 -1.16
N ILE A 83 -8.54 -8.75 -0.40
CA ILE A 83 -8.74 -9.44 0.88
C ILE A 83 -8.79 -8.41 2.01
N ALA A 84 -9.94 -8.24 2.63
CA ALA A 84 -10.08 -7.41 3.83
C ALA A 84 -9.78 -8.22 5.10
N ILE A 85 -8.75 -7.82 5.83
CA ILE A 85 -8.44 -8.32 7.17
C ILE A 85 -9.12 -7.39 8.19
N ASP A 86 -10.23 -7.88 8.74
CA ASP A 86 -11.08 -7.13 9.67
C ASP A 86 -11.21 -7.89 11.01
N ASN A 87 -10.40 -7.48 11.98
CA ASN A 87 -10.46 -7.99 13.36
C ASN A 87 -10.20 -6.85 14.36
N LYS A 88 -11.28 -6.23 14.85
CA LYS A 88 -11.22 -5.08 15.75
C LYS A 88 -10.37 -5.31 16.98
N ALA A 89 -10.47 -6.48 17.60
CA ALA A 89 -9.72 -6.79 18.82
C ALA A 89 -8.20 -6.80 18.59
N GLN A 90 -7.76 -7.00 17.35
CA GLN A 90 -6.35 -7.12 16.98
C GLN A 90 -5.82 -5.86 16.29
N PHE A 91 -6.65 -5.16 15.51
CA PHE A 91 -6.20 -4.13 14.59
C PHE A 91 -6.69 -2.72 14.88
N ASP A 92 -7.63 -2.50 15.81
CA ASP A 92 -8.06 -1.14 16.17
C ASP A 92 -6.88 -0.32 16.71
N GLY A 93 -6.46 0.71 15.97
CA GLY A 93 -5.28 1.52 16.26
C GLY A 93 -3.93 0.79 16.05
N ALA A 94 -3.89 -0.30 15.29
CA ALA A 94 -2.64 -1.04 15.06
C ALA A 94 -1.59 -0.20 14.31
N SER A 95 -0.34 -0.30 14.78
CA SER A 95 0.81 0.31 14.11
C SER A 95 1.22 -0.45 12.85
N SER A 96 2.01 0.21 11.99
CA SER A 96 2.65 -0.41 10.82
C SER A 96 3.44 -1.68 11.19
N HIS A 97 4.07 -1.73 12.38
CA HIS A 97 4.78 -2.92 12.86
C HIS A 97 3.86 -4.11 13.14
N VAL A 98 2.69 -3.87 13.75
CA VAL A 98 1.71 -4.93 14.05
C VAL A 98 1.11 -5.47 12.76
N VAL A 99 0.73 -4.57 11.84
CA VAL A 99 0.24 -4.95 10.51
C VAL A 99 1.30 -5.76 9.75
N ARG A 100 2.56 -5.31 9.74
CA ARG A 100 3.67 -5.99 9.06
C ARG A 100 3.92 -7.39 9.63
N ASP A 101 3.88 -7.56 10.95
CA ASP A 101 4.04 -8.88 11.57
C ASP A 101 2.92 -9.84 11.14
N HIS A 102 1.68 -9.36 11.19
CA HIS A 102 0.55 -10.18 10.78
C HIS A 102 0.59 -10.51 9.28
N PHE A 103 0.91 -9.52 8.44
CA PHE A 103 1.03 -9.74 7.00
C PHE A 103 2.16 -10.72 6.69
N ASN A 104 3.29 -10.64 7.39
CA ASN A 104 4.34 -11.64 7.29
C ASN A 104 3.84 -13.05 7.62
N HIS A 105 3.05 -13.20 8.68
CA HIS A 105 2.46 -14.48 9.05
C HIS A 105 1.50 -15.00 7.98
N TRP A 106 0.57 -14.15 7.53
CA TRP A 106 -0.37 -14.49 6.45
C TRP A 106 0.37 -14.96 5.18
N VAL A 107 1.44 -14.27 4.77
CA VAL A 107 2.26 -14.70 3.62
C VAL A 107 2.89 -16.07 3.86
N GLN A 108 3.37 -16.36 5.08
CA GLN A 108 3.89 -17.71 5.38
C GLN A 108 2.81 -18.78 5.28
N GLU A 109 1.59 -18.49 5.75
CA GLU A 109 0.46 -19.42 5.62
C GLU A 109 0.10 -19.66 4.16
N GLU A 110 0.07 -18.62 3.33
CA GLU A 110 -0.15 -18.74 1.88
C GLU A 110 0.95 -19.57 1.21
N MET A 111 2.22 -19.33 1.55
CA MET A 111 3.34 -20.10 1.01
C MET A 111 3.29 -21.58 1.45
N ALA A 112 2.79 -21.86 2.66
CA ALA A 112 2.64 -23.22 3.18
C ALA A 112 1.51 -24.01 2.50
N LYS A 113 0.52 -23.34 1.91
CA LYS A 113 -0.56 -23.97 1.12
C LYS A 113 -0.09 -24.48 -0.25
N LEU A 114 1.03 -23.96 -0.76
CA LEU A 114 1.57 -24.39 -2.05
C LEU A 114 2.03 -25.86 -1.99
N PRO A 115 1.73 -26.67 -3.02
CA PRO A 115 2.15 -28.06 -3.08
C PRO A 115 3.66 -28.19 -3.03
N LYS A 116 4.13 -29.35 -2.57
CA LYS A 116 5.55 -29.73 -2.67
C LYS A 116 5.76 -30.47 -3.97
N LEU A 117 6.81 -30.12 -4.70
CA LEU A 117 7.19 -30.85 -5.89
C LEU A 117 8.00 -32.09 -5.51
N PRO A 118 8.17 -33.06 -6.44
CA PRO A 118 9.05 -34.20 -6.20
C PRO A 118 10.48 -33.75 -5.87
N GLU A 119 11.22 -34.57 -5.13
CA GLU A 119 12.61 -34.27 -4.71
C GLU A 119 13.52 -33.89 -5.89
N SER A 120 13.31 -34.50 -7.06
CA SER A 120 14.05 -34.22 -8.29
C SER A 120 13.84 -32.81 -8.84
N GLU A 121 12.81 -32.09 -8.39
CA GLU A 121 12.42 -30.75 -8.85
C GLU A 121 12.61 -29.69 -7.75
N ARG A 122 13.34 -30.01 -6.67
CA ARG A 122 13.53 -29.11 -5.52
C ARG A 122 14.10 -27.74 -5.90
N GLU A 123 15.06 -27.69 -6.81
CA GLU A 123 15.63 -26.41 -7.28
C GLU A 123 14.60 -25.56 -8.03
N GLU A 124 13.76 -26.19 -8.85
CA GLU A 124 12.66 -25.52 -9.56
C GLU A 124 11.59 -25.04 -8.58
N GLU A 125 11.22 -25.86 -7.59
CA GLU A 125 10.32 -25.45 -6.51
C GLU A 125 10.86 -24.21 -5.78
N ASP A 126 12.13 -24.20 -5.41
CA ASP A 126 12.75 -23.06 -4.71
C ASP A 126 12.72 -21.79 -5.56
N VAL A 127 12.92 -21.89 -6.87
CA VAL A 127 12.82 -20.75 -7.81
C VAL A 127 11.38 -20.27 -7.92
N LEU A 128 10.42 -21.16 -8.14
CA LEU A 128 9.01 -20.80 -8.26
C LEU A 128 8.47 -20.16 -6.98
N ARG A 129 8.82 -20.70 -5.80
CA ARG A 129 8.45 -20.10 -4.51
C ARG A 129 9.05 -18.71 -4.31
N LYS A 130 10.32 -18.51 -4.71
CA LYS A 130 10.96 -17.18 -4.65
C LYS A 130 10.30 -16.18 -5.59
N ASN A 131 9.86 -16.62 -6.77
CA ASN A 131 9.13 -15.78 -7.70
C ASN A 131 7.77 -15.37 -7.10
N ILE A 132 6.99 -16.35 -6.63
CA ILE A 132 5.67 -16.10 -6.03
C ILE A 132 5.78 -15.15 -4.83
N ILE A 133 6.67 -15.42 -3.87
CA ILE A 133 6.80 -14.55 -2.68
C ILE A 133 7.30 -13.13 -2.99
N SER A 134 7.89 -12.91 -4.18
CA SER A 134 8.33 -11.60 -4.64
C SER A 134 7.26 -10.80 -5.39
N GLU A 135 6.15 -11.44 -5.77
CA GLU A 135 5.01 -10.77 -6.39
C GLU A 135 4.39 -9.73 -5.45
N THR A 136 3.81 -8.67 -6.03
CA THR A 136 3.24 -7.55 -5.26
C THR A 136 2.29 -8.03 -4.16
N ARG A 137 1.41 -9.00 -4.47
CA ARG A 137 0.41 -9.56 -3.56
C ARG A 137 0.97 -10.01 -2.21
N TYR A 138 2.20 -10.54 -2.20
CA TYR A 138 2.83 -11.10 -1.00
C TYR A 138 3.94 -10.20 -0.45
N ASN A 139 4.28 -9.12 -1.16
CA ASN A 139 5.31 -8.20 -0.72
C ASN A 139 4.76 -6.85 -0.24
N PHE A 140 3.50 -6.52 -0.57
CA PHE A 140 2.85 -5.29 -0.16
C PHE A 140 1.41 -5.52 0.31
N CYS A 141 1.00 -4.79 1.34
CA CYS A 141 -0.40 -4.70 1.77
C CYS A 141 -0.82 -3.25 1.94
N LEU A 142 -2.13 -3.02 1.98
CA LEU A 142 -2.71 -1.75 2.36
C LEU A 142 -3.13 -1.81 3.83
N PHE A 143 -3.11 -0.67 4.52
CA PHE A 143 -3.77 -0.51 5.80
C PHE A 143 -4.43 0.87 5.90
N ILE A 144 -5.60 0.89 6.53
CA ILE A 144 -6.50 2.04 6.56
C ILE A 144 -6.75 2.38 8.02
N ASP A 145 -6.23 3.52 8.47
CA ASP A 145 -6.41 4.05 9.81
C ASP A 145 -7.36 5.27 9.80
N ASP A 146 -7.43 5.99 10.93
CA ASP A 146 -8.33 7.14 11.07
C ASP A 146 -8.05 8.24 10.03
N ILE A 147 -6.78 8.52 9.72
CA ILE A 147 -6.41 9.55 8.75
C ILE A 147 -6.89 9.14 7.35
N CYS A 148 -6.75 7.85 7.01
CA CYS A 148 -7.27 7.34 5.73
C CYS A 148 -8.79 7.48 5.64
N LEU A 149 -9.54 7.10 6.68
CA LEU A 149 -11.00 7.22 6.65
C LEU A 149 -11.47 8.67 6.56
N GLU A 150 -10.88 9.55 7.37
CA GLU A 150 -11.19 10.98 7.36
C GLU A 150 -10.82 11.66 6.02
N SER A 151 -9.78 11.18 5.33
CA SER A 151 -9.37 11.77 4.04
C SER A 151 -10.46 11.73 2.97
N VAL A 152 -11.45 10.85 3.10
CA VAL A 152 -12.63 10.77 2.21
C VAL A 152 -13.41 12.09 2.18
N GLU A 153 -13.52 12.79 3.31
CA GLU A 153 -14.28 14.03 3.41
C GLU A 153 -13.40 15.28 3.31
N HIS A 154 -12.09 15.14 3.60
CA HIS A 154 -11.18 16.28 3.72
C HIS A 154 -10.21 16.46 2.54
N MET A 155 -10.04 15.45 1.69
CA MET A 155 -9.13 15.49 0.54
C MET A 155 -9.90 15.27 -0.75
N THR A 156 -9.50 15.97 -1.83
CA THR A 156 -10.01 15.71 -3.18
C THR A 156 -9.68 14.29 -3.62
N GLU A 157 -8.47 13.82 -3.28
CA GLU A 157 -8.00 12.47 -3.52
C GLU A 157 -7.73 11.78 -2.19
N PRO A 158 -8.65 10.91 -1.71
CA PRO A 158 -8.48 10.19 -0.45
C PRO A 158 -7.25 9.28 -0.49
N VAL A 159 -6.67 8.98 0.67
CA VAL A 159 -5.40 8.26 0.78
C VAL A 159 -5.52 6.96 1.57
N VAL A 160 -4.65 6.01 1.23
CA VAL A 160 -4.43 4.76 1.97
C VAL A 160 -2.95 4.60 2.28
N LYS A 161 -2.62 3.74 3.25
CA LYS A 161 -1.22 3.44 3.58
C LYS A 161 -0.78 2.17 2.86
N LEU A 162 0.24 2.28 2.02
CA LEU A 162 0.92 1.17 1.37
C LEU A 162 2.11 0.73 2.23
N LEU A 163 2.11 -0.54 2.65
CA LEU A 163 3.13 -1.14 3.50
C LEU A 163 4.02 -2.11 2.71
N CYS A 164 5.34 -1.97 2.88
CA CYS A 164 6.32 -2.91 2.36
C CYS A 164 6.63 -3.99 3.40
N ARG A 165 6.42 -5.25 3.03
CA ARG A 165 6.65 -6.43 3.90
C ARG A 165 8.12 -6.59 4.26
N GLY A 166 8.98 -6.52 3.24
CA GLY A 166 10.41 -6.82 3.36
C GLY A 166 11.22 -5.75 4.09
N TRP A 167 10.60 -4.64 4.49
CA TRP A 167 11.28 -3.58 5.20
C TRP A 167 11.64 -3.98 6.64
N GLY A 168 12.85 -3.59 7.06
CA GLY A 168 13.57 -4.04 8.27
C GLY A 168 12.71 -4.26 9.51
N PRO A 169 12.25 -5.49 9.78
CA PRO A 169 11.38 -5.76 10.91
C PRO A 169 12.13 -5.43 12.21
N LEU A 170 11.64 -4.41 12.91
CA LEU A 170 12.19 -4.04 14.21
C LEU A 170 11.75 -5.08 15.26
N PRO A 171 12.68 -5.62 16.06
CA PRO A 171 12.33 -6.40 17.23
C PRO A 171 11.35 -5.64 18.14
N VAL A 172 10.42 -6.34 18.79
CA VAL A 172 9.35 -5.73 19.60
C VAL A 172 9.89 -4.70 20.61
N ASN A 173 11.01 -5.01 21.27
CA ASN A 173 11.66 -4.12 22.23
C ASN A 173 12.28 -2.84 21.64
N LYS A 174 12.33 -2.72 20.31
CA LYS A 174 12.82 -1.53 19.58
C LYS A 174 11.72 -0.74 18.89
N ARG A 175 10.44 -1.12 19.01
CA ARG A 175 9.31 -0.44 18.35
C ARG A 175 8.79 0.78 19.12
N ALA A 176 9.10 0.87 20.41
CA ALA A 176 8.74 1.99 21.26
C ALA A 176 9.80 3.10 21.18
N TYR A 177 9.95 3.71 20.00
CA TYR A 177 10.78 4.90 19.82
C TYR A 177 9.94 6.17 19.81
N THR A 178 10.55 7.28 20.17
CA THR A 178 9.97 8.61 19.96
C THR A 178 10.02 8.94 18.48
N VAL A 179 8.85 9.12 17.86
CA VAL A 179 8.74 9.57 16.48
C VAL A 179 9.24 11.02 16.38
N HIS A 180 10.01 11.31 15.33
CA HIS A 180 10.50 12.67 15.10
C HIS A 180 9.31 13.62 14.79
N PRO A 181 9.22 14.82 15.39
CA PRO A 181 8.01 15.65 15.38
C PRO A 181 7.51 16.09 13.99
N ASN A 182 8.37 16.07 12.98
CA ASN A 182 8.01 16.44 11.60
C ASN A 182 7.50 15.25 10.76
N PHE A 183 7.53 14.02 11.30
CA PHE A 183 7.20 12.80 10.58
C PHE A 183 6.14 12.00 11.33
N GLU A 184 5.45 11.09 10.63
CA GLU A 184 4.46 10.20 11.26
C GLU A 184 5.08 8.89 11.76
N ASP A 185 6.28 8.57 11.32
CA ASP A 185 7.02 7.40 11.75
C ASP A 185 8.53 7.64 11.60
N GLY A 186 9.33 6.80 12.25
CA GLY A 186 10.78 6.92 12.33
C GLY A 186 11.24 7.94 13.37
N ASN A 187 12.45 7.75 13.88
CA ASN A 187 12.96 8.51 15.02
C ASN A 187 14.07 9.50 14.67
N THR A 188 14.48 9.57 13.39
CA THR A 188 15.54 10.48 12.94
C THR A 188 14.96 11.69 12.22
N ALA A 189 15.77 12.75 12.12
CA ALA A 189 15.47 13.91 11.28
C ALA A 189 15.73 13.65 9.77
N ASN A 190 16.21 12.47 9.38
CA ASN A 190 16.53 12.16 7.99
C ASN A 190 15.24 11.94 7.18
N GLU A 191 14.87 12.88 6.32
CA GLU A 191 13.69 12.77 5.45
C GLU A 191 13.66 11.51 4.56
N ASN A 192 14.83 10.88 4.32
CA ASN A 192 14.95 9.64 3.55
C ASN A 192 14.96 8.37 4.43
N GLU A 193 14.67 8.48 5.73
CA GLU A 193 14.46 7.31 6.59
C GLU A 193 13.28 6.50 6.06
N ASP A 194 13.57 5.32 5.51
CA ASP A 194 12.54 4.36 5.13
C ASP A 194 11.96 3.74 6.40
N VAL A 195 10.66 3.90 6.62
CA VAL A 195 9.87 3.31 7.72
C VAL A 195 9.00 2.13 7.27
N GLY A 196 9.17 1.72 6.00
CA GLY A 196 8.51 0.56 5.42
C GLY A 196 7.04 0.73 5.11
N TRP A 197 6.54 1.96 5.07
CA TRP A 197 5.22 2.29 4.58
C TRP A 197 5.15 3.75 4.10
N ARG A 198 4.21 4.05 3.20
CA ARG A 198 3.93 5.40 2.70
C ARG A 198 2.44 5.62 2.48
N TYR A 199 2.02 6.88 2.38
CA TYR A 199 0.72 7.21 1.81
C TYR A 199 0.76 7.07 0.28
N ILE A 200 -0.37 6.64 -0.29
CA ILE A 200 -0.70 6.72 -1.71
C ILE A 200 -2.15 7.19 -1.84
N GLU A 201 -2.48 7.86 -2.93
CA GLU A 201 -3.87 8.12 -3.29
C GLU A 201 -4.57 6.80 -3.58
N VAL A 202 -5.84 6.70 -3.18
CA VAL A 202 -6.68 5.52 -3.45
C VAL A 202 -6.71 5.20 -4.94
N LEU A 203 -6.82 6.24 -5.77
CA LEU A 203 -6.85 6.11 -7.24
C LEU A 203 -5.56 5.50 -7.81
N SER A 204 -4.45 5.65 -7.08
CA SER A 204 -3.15 5.14 -7.48
C SER A 204 -2.93 3.67 -7.11
N CYS A 205 -3.86 3.01 -6.39
CA CYS A 205 -3.68 1.63 -5.93
C CYS A 205 -3.31 0.67 -7.07
N PHE A 206 -4.00 0.73 -8.21
CA PHE A 206 -3.69 -0.12 -9.36
C PHE A 206 -2.26 0.10 -9.86
N GLN A 207 -1.89 1.36 -10.06
CA GLN A 207 -0.58 1.73 -10.61
C GLN A 207 0.55 1.27 -9.70
N PHE A 208 0.41 1.44 -8.39
CA PHE A 208 1.36 0.91 -7.42
C PHE A 208 1.36 -0.62 -7.45
N TYR A 209 0.21 -1.28 -7.59
CA TYR A 209 0.17 -2.74 -7.65
C TYR A 209 1.00 -3.30 -8.82
N ASP A 210 0.79 -2.74 -10.01
CA ASP A 210 1.47 -3.15 -11.23
C ASP A 210 2.98 -2.86 -11.16
N LYS A 211 3.35 -1.64 -10.77
CA LYS A 211 4.75 -1.21 -10.69
C LYS A 211 5.57 -1.95 -9.64
N LEU A 212 4.96 -2.45 -8.56
CA LEU A 212 5.68 -3.03 -7.44
C LEU A 212 6.00 -4.53 -7.56
N HIS A 213 5.77 -5.16 -8.72
CA HIS A 213 6.13 -6.56 -8.96
C HIS A 213 7.63 -6.86 -8.86
N GLU A 214 8.48 -5.82 -8.74
CA GLU A 214 9.87 -5.96 -8.33
C GLU A 214 10.11 -5.20 -7.01
N PRO A 215 10.47 -5.89 -5.90
CA PRO A 215 10.67 -5.25 -4.60
C PRO A 215 11.68 -4.11 -4.60
N ARG A 216 12.66 -4.13 -5.51
CA ARG A 216 13.65 -3.04 -5.67
C ARG A 216 13.00 -1.71 -6.05
N ARG A 217 11.82 -1.74 -6.67
CA ARG A 217 11.04 -0.56 -7.05
C ARG A 217 10.41 0.15 -5.86
N TRP A 218 10.29 -0.51 -4.69
CA TRP A 218 9.88 0.17 -3.46
C TRP A 218 10.74 1.41 -3.19
N ARG A 219 12.07 1.29 -3.28
CA ARG A 219 13.00 2.40 -3.02
C ARG A 219 12.82 3.56 -3.98
N VAL A 220 12.46 3.28 -5.24
CA VAL A 220 12.23 4.29 -6.27
C VAL A 220 10.97 5.08 -5.99
N HIS A 221 9.94 4.40 -5.48
CA HIS A 221 8.64 4.99 -5.16
C HIS A 221 8.46 5.25 -3.67
N TYR A 222 9.51 5.29 -2.87
CA TYR A 222 9.36 5.52 -1.44
C TYR A 222 9.32 7.02 -1.13
N ALA A 223 8.41 7.43 -0.26
CA ALA A 223 8.38 8.76 0.33
C ALA A 223 8.04 8.63 1.82
N ARG A 224 8.81 9.29 2.68
CA ARG A 224 8.64 9.19 4.13
C ARG A 224 7.38 9.91 4.60
N PRO A 225 6.45 9.25 5.32
CA PRO A 225 5.26 9.90 5.86
C PRO A 225 5.59 11.04 6.86
N PRO A 226 4.86 12.16 6.81
CA PRO A 226 3.68 12.42 6.00
C PRO A 226 4.02 13.07 4.64
N TYR A 227 5.30 13.10 4.24
CA TYR A 227 5.77 13.87 3.10
C TYR A 227 5.00 13.50 1.83
N TRP A 228 4.39 14.52 1.26
CA TRP A 228 3.74 14.50 -0.03
C TRP A 228 4.57 15.41 -0.95
N PRO A 229 4.89 15.02 -2.19
CA PRO A 229 5.80 15.77 -3.04
C PRO A 229 5.29 17.18 -3.38
N TYR A 230 4.01 17.46 -3.17
CA TYR A 230 3.42 18.75 -3.44
C TYR A 230 3.67 19.74 -2.29
N GLN A 231 4.10 20.95 -2.65
CA GLN A 231 4.39 22.05 -1.71
C GLN A 231 3.16 22.62 -1.01
N ASN A 232 1.97 22.06 -1.22
CA ASN A 232 0.74 22.52 -0.60
C ASN A 232 0.49 21.79 0.71
N VAL A 233 0.37 22.51 1.83
CA VAL A 233 0.03 21.96 3.15
C VAL A 233 -1.27 21.16 3.12
N HIS A 234 -2.24 21.57 2.28
CA HIS A 234 -3.50 20.86 2.08
C HIS A 234 -3.36 19.52 1.33
N GLY A 235 -2.17 19.22 0.79
CA GLY A 235 -1.84 17.93 0.20
C GLY A 235 -1.32 16.91 1.20
N VAL A 236 -0.98 17.32 2.42
CA VAL A 236 -0.43 16.42 3.44
C VAL A 236 -1.58 15.74 4.19
N PRO A 237 -1.67 14.39 4.18
CA PRO A 237 -2.70 13.69 4.94
C PRO A 237 -2.78 14.14 6.40
N GLY A 238 -3.99 14.40 6.89
CA GLY A 238 -4.23 14.87 8.26
C GLY A 238 -4.13 16.38 8.47
N PHE A 239 -3.94 17.20 7.42
CA PHE A 239 -3.86 18.67 7.58
C PHE A 239 -5.10 19.27 8.26
N TRP A 240 -6.29 18.69 8.05
CA TRP A 240 -7.56 19.16 8.64
C TRP A 240 -7.53 19.16 10.17
N ARG A 241 -6.89 18.16 10.79
CA ARG A 241 -6.74 18.10 12.25
C ARG A 241 -5.95 19.28 12.80
N LYS A 242 -4.93 19.74 12.07
CA LYS A 242 -4.12 20.91 12.46
C LYS A 242 -4.91 22.21 12.31
N MET A 243 -5.75 22.31 11.28
CA MET A 243 -6.61 23.49 11.09
C MET A 243 -7.66 23.62 12.19
N GLU A 244 -8.28 22.50 12.59
CA GLU A 244 -9.27 22.49 13.69
C GLU A 244 -8.66 22.91 15.02
N GLU A 245 -7.41 22.49 15.30
CA GLU A 245 -6.66 22.92 16.48
C GLU A 245 -6.39 24.43 16.47
N GLU A 246 -5.99 25.00 15.32
CA GLU A 246 -5.73 26.43 15.16
C GLU A 246 -7.00 27.28 15.23
N ASP A 247 -8.12 26.79 14.70
CA ASP A 247 -9.42 27.47 14.77
C ASP A 247 -10.00 27.40 16.19
N THR A 248 -9.80 26.28 16.89
CA THR A 248 -10.18 26.15 18.31
C THR A 248 -9.35 27.09 19.18
N ALA A 249 -8.03 27.17 18.97
CA ALA A 249 -7.15 28.08 19.70
C ALA A 249 -7.57 29.55 19.53
N ARG A 250 -7.94 29.95 18.31
CA ARG A 250 -8.41 31.31 17.98
C ARG A 250 -9.78 31.67 18.56
N THR A 251 -10.61 30.69 18.93
CA THR A 251 -11.93 30.95 19.54
C THR A 251 -11.91 30.94 21.07
N THR A 252 -10.81 30.47 21.68
CA THR A 252 -10.60 30.49 23.14
C THR A 252 -9.84 31.71 23.66
N GLU A 253 -9.31 32.56 22.78
CA GLU A 253 -8.70 33.87 23.11
C GLU A 253 -9.71 35.02 23.03
#